data_AF-A0AAN6MYG0-F1
#
_entry.id   AF-A0AAN6MYG0-F1
#
_cell.length_a   1.000
_cell.length_b   1.000
_cell.length_c   1.000
_cell.angle_alpha   90.00
_cell.angle_beta   90.00
_cell.angle_gamma   90.00
#
_symmetry.space_group_name_H-M   'P 1'
#
loop_
_entity.id
_entity.type
_entity.pdbx_description
1 polymer ?
#
loop_
_entity_poly.entity_id
_entity_poly.type
_entity_poly.pdbx_seq_one_letter_code
_entity_poly.pdbx_strand_id
1 'polypeptide(L)'
;MALEHYDTIRDNPSDATVTTHIDTLKESIPTQKKYLKAKVVIEQIMEYSEASLNEEILGVAPDATKQDKLAAWRTLGCLIHLDYAKQKNAEVAFKRLKDAAEIDLDKDDIAHVVNWDGEDDLNEDRMNKEDTNVPEPPERVTRIYKNATPSLRNLSADPNDGMVIADIKGFNADIIEENIREKATQELTQLKAVIDGKIQKHYFPKEWTIRTAEDYIKMGLLSKETKEKAERASEAAENAKTLFQKFKEQRAAADEATKADLESTEETAKAAVASAEAAAEKAKAEAARTCWSYAAAAAALETANGECTKAREANRERDNNV
;
A
#
# COMPACT_ATOMS: atom_id res chain seq x y z
N MET A 1 -35.24 9.24 18.11
CA MET A 1 -33.83 9.46 18.47
C MET A 1 -32.87 9.46 17.27
N ALA A 2 -32.97 8.55 16.28
CA ALA A 2 -32.09 8.59 15.10
C ALA A 2 -32.38 9.74 14.09
N LEU A 3 -33.61 10.28 14.09
CA LEU A 3 -34.01 11.36 13.16
C LEU A 3 -33.59 12.77 13.63
N GLU A 4 -33.37 12.98 14.93
CA GLU A 4 -32.94 14.29 15.47
C GLU A 4 -31.44 14.57 15.27
N HIS A 5 -30.65 13.57 14.85
CA HIS A 5 -29.24 13.74 14.51
C HIS A 5 -29.00 14.13 13.04
N TYR A 6 -30.03 14.06 12.19
CA TYR A 6 -29.86 14.36 10.77
C TYR A 6 -29.82 15.87 10.49
N ASP A 7 -30.53 16.67 11.29
CA ASP A 7 -30.58 18.13 11.11
C ASP A 7 -29.31 18.83 11.62
N THR A 8 -28.56 18.23 12.54
CA THR A 8 -27.30 18.81 13.04
C THR A 8 -26.13 18.67 12.05
N ILE A 9 -26.20 17.70 11.14
CA ILE A 9 -25.13 17.42 10.15
C ILE A 9 -25.22 18.35 8.93
N ARG A 10 -26.41 18.89 8.64
CA ARG A 10 -26.62 19.74 7.45
C ARG A 10 -25.92 21.11 7.57
N ASP A 11 -25.73 21.59 8.79
CA ASP A 11 -25.33 22.98 9.02
C ASP A 11 -23.81 23.15 9.30
N ASN A 12 -23.00 22.07 9.31
CA ASN A 12 -21.53 22.18 9.46
C ASN A 12 -20.73 20.98 8.89
N PRO A 13 -20.30 21.00 7.61
CA PRO A 13 -19.72 19.84 6.94
C PRO A 13 -18.19 19.67 7.10
N SER A 14 -17.57 20.25 8.13
CA SER A 14 -16.10 20.35 8.23
C SER A 14 -15.40 19.40 9.20
N ASP A 15 -16.07 18.33 9.64
CA ASP A 15 -15.45 17.38 10.57
C ASP A 15 -14.96 16.12 9.82
N ALA A 16 -13.66 15.84 9.91
CA ALA A 16 -13.04 14.64 9.32
C ALA A 16 -13.75 13.35 9.76
N THR A 17 -14.37 13.39 10.95
CA THR A 17 -15.21 12.37 11.55
C THR A 17 -16.46 12.02 10.71
N VAL A 18 -17.03 12.99 9.98
CA VAL A 18 -18.20 12.80 9.12
C VAL A 18 -17.83 12.03 7.86
N THR A 19 -16.68 12.33 7.25
CA THR A 19 -16.16 11.57 6.09
C THR A 19 -15.84 10.13 6.46
N THR A 20 -15.19 9.90 7.60
CA THR A 20 -14.92 8.54 8.08
C THR A 20 -16.21 7.79 8.39
N HIS A 21 -17.20 8.43 9.05
CA HIS A 21 -18.51 7.81 9.27
C HIS A 21 -19.27 7.56 7.96
N ILE A 22 -19.21 8.46 6.97
CA ILE A 22 -19.87 8.30 5.68
C ILE A 22 -19.23 7.16 4.87
N ASP A 23 -17.91 7.01 4.90
CA ASP A 23 -17.24 5.93 4.17
C ASP A 23 -17.42 4.58 4.90
N THR A 24 -17.42 4.55 6.24
CA THR A 24 -17.83 3.36 7.03
C THR A 24 -19.33 3.03 6.85
N LEU A 25 -20.19 4.03 6.62
CA LEU A 25 -21.62 3.83 6.29
C LEU A 25 -21.80 3.35 4.84
N LYS A 26 -20.98 3.80 3.89
CA LYS A 26 -21.02 3.30 2.50
C LYS A 26 -20.56 1.85 2.38
N GLU A 27 -19.62 1.41 3.22
CA GLU A 27 -19.15 0.02 3.25
C GLU A 27 -20.05 -0.91 4.08
N SER A 28 -20.73 -0.42 5.13
CA SER A 28 -21.57 -1.27 6.00
C SER A 28 -23.08 -1.23 5.72
N ILE A 29 -23.58 -0.31 4.89
CA ILE A 29 -24.96 -0.36 4.43
C ILE A 29 -25.02 -1.32 3.23
N PRO A 30 -25.75 -2.46 3.31
CA PRO A 30 -26.09 -3.23 2.13
C PRO A 30 -26.67 -2.24 1.13
N THR A 31 -25.99 -2.03 -0.02
CA THR A 31 -26.39 -1.02 -1.03
C THR A 31 -27.90 -0.90 -1.04
N GLN A 32 -28.48 0.29 -0.91
CA GLN A 32 -29.93 0.47 -0.67
C GLN A 32 -30.84 -0.47 -1.50
N LYS A 33 -30.38 -0.80 -2.72
CA LYS A 33 -30.91 -1.88 -3.59
C LYS A 33 -30.95 -3.28 -2.95
N LYS A 34 -29.84 -3.81 -2.41
CA LYS A 34 -29.79 -5.08 -1.64
C LYS A 34 -30.75 -5.05 -0.45
N TYR A 35 -30.78 -3.97 0.32
CA TYR A 35 -31.69 -3.84 1.46
C TYR A 35 -33.16 -3.92 1.04
N LEU A 36 -33.55 -3.22 -0.03
CA LEU A 36 -34.91 -3.27 -0.58
C LEU A 36 -35.26 -4.65 -1.12
N LYS A 37 -34.33 -5.31 -1.82
CA LYS A 37 -34.53 -6.68 -2.31
C LYS A 37 -34.75 -7.68 -1.17
N ALA A 38 -33.89 -7.63 -0.14
CA ALA A 38 -34.02 -8.49 1.03
C ALA A 38 -35.36 -8.27 1.74
N LYS A 39 -35.82 -7.02 1.86
CA LYS A 39 -37.14 -6.71 2.43
C LYS A 39 -38.27 -7.39 1.66
N VAL A 40 -38.28 -7.29 0.33
CA VAL A 40 -39.31 -7.92 -0.53
C VAL A 40 -39.30 -9.44 -0.37
N VAL A 41 -38.12 -10.06 -0.38
CA VAL A 41 -37.98 -11.51 -0.21
C VAL A 41 -38.45 -11.97 1.17
N ILE A 42 -38.13 -11.23 2.23
CA ILE A 42 -38.61 -11.52 3.59
C ILE A 42 -40.14 -11.45 3.64
N GLU A 43 -40.74 -10.42 3.06
CA GLU A 43 -42.21 -10.28 3.01
C GLU A 43 -42.85 -11.47 2.25
N GLN A 44 -42.28 -11.86 1.11
CA GLN A 44 -42.74 -13.00 0.32
C GLN A 44 -42.65 -14.33 1.08
N ILE A 45 -41.51 -14.62 1.71
CA ILE A 45 -41.33 -15.87 2.49
C ILE A 45 -42.32 -15.95 3.66
N MET A 46 -42.67 -14.80 4.23
CA MET A 46 -43.61 -14.73 5.35
C MET A 46 -45.08 -14.86 4.91
N GLU A 47 -45.41 -14.53 3.66
CA GLU A 47 -46.76 -14.71 3.09
C GLU A 47 -47.08 -16.19 2.80
N TYR A 48 -46.06 -17.02 2.56
CA TYR A 48 -46.27 -18.46 2.39
C TYR A 48 -46.83 -19.11 3.67
N SER A 49 -47.81 -19.97 3.47
CA SER A 49 -48.44 -20.75 4.53
C SER A 49 -47.56 -21.92 4.94
N GLU A 50 -47.78 -22.49 6.13
CA GLU A 50 -47.09 -23.73 6.54
C GLU A 50 -47.42 -24.93 5.63
N ALA A 51 -48.46 -24.83 4.81
CA ALA A 51 -48.84 -25.85 3.82
C ALA A 51 -48.27 -25.57 2.41
N SER A 52 -47.51 -24.48 2.23
CA SER A 52 -46.86 -24.17 0.95
C SER A 52 -45.77 -25.19 0.64
N LEU A 53 -45.57 -25.46 -0.64
CA LEU A 53 -44.52 -26.37 -1.10
C LEU A 53 -43.14 -25.75 -0.85
N ASN A 54 -42.13 -26.56 -0.55
CA ASN A 54 -40.78 -26.08 -0.28
C ASN A 54 -40.18 -25.36 -1.49
N GLU A 55 -40.54 -25.83 -2.69
CA GLU A 55 -40.16 -25.22 -3.95
C GLU A 55 -40.71 -23.80 -4.10
N GLU A 56 -41.91 -23.52 -3.57
CA GLU A 56 -42.48 -22.17 -3.57
C GLU A 56 -41.70 -21.24 -2.64
N ILE A 57 -41.28 -21.72 -1.46
CA ILE A 57 -40.47 -20.95 -0.50
C ILE A 57 -39.09 -20.63 -1.08
N LEU A 58 -38.50 -21.58 -1.81
CA LEU A 58 -37.23 -21.38 -2.53
C LEU A 58 -37.40 -20.56 -3.83
N GLY A 59 -38.64 -20.31 -4.27
CA GLY A 59 -38.92 -19.61 -5.52
C GLY A 59 -38.51 -20.37 -6.78
N VAL A 60 -38.49 -21.71 -6.73
CA VAL A 60 -38.12 -22.60 -7.83
C VAL A 60 -39.32 -23.38 -8.35
N ALA A 61 -39.19 -23.99 -9.53
CA ALA A 61 -40.24 -24.84 -10.09
C ALA A 61 -40.42 -26.14 -9.27
N PRO A 62 -41.62 -26.75 -9.25
CA PRO A 62 -41.87 -28.01 -8.53
C PRO A 62 -40.98 -29.19 -8.96
N ASP A 63 -40.47 -29.16 -10.19
CA ASP A 63 -39.57 -30.16 -10.78
C ASP A 63 -38.11 -29.69 -10.85
N ALA A 64 -37.76 -28.62 -10.14
CA ALA A 64 -36.41 -28.07 -10.09
C ALA A 64 -35.39 -29.09 -9.60
N THR A 65 -34.20 -29.05 -10.20
CA THR A 65 -33.10 -29.96 -9.84
C THR A 65 -32.52 -29.61 -8.46
N LYS A 66 -31.77 -30.54 -7.86
CA LYS A 66 -31.01 -30.25 -6.62
C LYS A 66 -30.10 -29.02 -6.80
N GLN A 67 -29.51 -28.85 -7.98
CA GLN A 67 -28.62 -27.73 -8.28
C GLN A 67 -29.37 -26.39 -8.34
N ASP A 68 -30.58 -26.38 -8.90
CA ASP A 68 -31.44 -25.18 -8.92
C ASP A 68 -31.87 -24.80 -7.49
N LYS A 69 -32.26 -25.80 -6.69
CA LYS A 69 -32.59 -25.62 -5.26
C LYS A 69 -31.40 -25.07 -4.48
N LEU A 70 -30.19 -25.56 -4.75
CA LEU A 70 -28.95 -25.09 -4.13
C LEU A 70 -28.61 -23.65 -4.52
N ALA A 71 -28.74 -23.29 -5.80
CA ALA A 71 -28.51 -21.94 -6.29
C ALA A 71 -29.53 -20.95 -5.69
N ALA A 72 -30.80 -21.37 -5.59
CA ALA A 72 -31.84 -20.58 -4.94
C ALA A 72 -31.55 -20.38 -3.44
N TRP A 73 -31.17 -21.45 -2.74
CA TRP A 73 -30.77 -21.40 -1.33
C TRP A 73 -29.60 -20.44 -1.10
N ARG A 74 -28.53 -20.53 -1.89
CA ARG A 74 -27.38 -19.63 -1.79
C ARG A 74 -27.77 -18.19 -2.08
N THR A 75 -28.51 -17.95 -3.14
CA THR A 75 -28.90 -16.59 -3.56
C THR A 75 -29.81 -15.92 -2.53
N LEU A 76 -30.87 -16.60 -2.10
CA LEU A 76 -31.84 -16.07 -1.15
C LEU A 76 -31.25 -16.02 0.26
N GLY A 77 -30.59 -17.10 0.69
CA GLY A 77 -29.98 -17.19 2.02
C GLY A 77 -28.91 -16.13 2.24
N CYS A 78 -28.00 -15.89 1.28
CA CYS A 78 -27.04 -14.78 1.38
C CYS A 78 -27.74 -13.40 1.39
N LEU A 79 -28.83 -13.24 0.65
CA LEU A 79 -29.57 -11.98 0.60
C LEU A 79 -30.27 -11.64 1.93
N ILE A 80 -30.76 -12.66 2.65
CA ILE A 80 -31.51 -12.51 3.92
C ILE A 80 -30.75 -13.07 5.14
N HIS A 81 -29.43 -13.20 5.03
CA HIS A 81 -28.58 -13.80 6.07
C HIS A 81 -28.66 -13.03 7.39
N LEU A 82 -28.69 -13.74 8.53
CA LEU A 82 -28.95 -13.19 9.87
C LEU A 82 -28.01 -12.04 10.27
N ASP A 83 -26.73 -12.16 9.91
CA ASP A 83 -25.72 -11.18 10.28
C ASP A 83 -25.80 -9.89 9.46
N TYR A 84 -26.36 -9.95 8.25
CA TYR A 84 -26.37 -8.84 7.29
C TYR A 84 -27.76 -8.24 7.07
N ALA A 85 -28.82 -9.03 7.20
CA ALA A 85 -30.21 -8.63 7.03
C ALA A 85 -30.79 -8.12 8.36
N LYS A 86 -30.75 -6.81 8.58
CA LYS A 86 -31.28 -6.16 9.80
C LYS A 86 -32.79 -5.82 9.74
N GLN A 87 -33.51 -6.35 8.74
CA GLN A 87 -34.95 -6.11 8.58
C GLN A 87 -35.75 -6.90 9.63
N LYS A 88 -36.95 -6.39 9.95
CA LYS A 88 -37.91 -7.10 10.79
C LYS A 88 -38.28 -8.44 10.15
N ASN A 89 -38.34 -9.51 10.94
CA ASN A 89 -38.64 -10.89 10.54
C ASN A 89 -37.57 -11.59 9.68
N ALA A 90 -36.39 -10.99 9.45
CA ALA A 90 -35.31 -11.63 8.70
C ALA A 90 -34.95 -13.00 9.30
N GLU A 91 -34.86 -13.10 10.63
CA GLU A 91 -34.56 -14.36 11.32
C GLU A 91 -35.60 -15.46 11.09
N VAL A 92 -36.87 -15.09 11.14
CA VAL A 92 -37.98 -16.03 10.93
C VAL A 92 -38.02 -16.48 9.46
N ALA A 93 -37.85 -15.54 8.52
CA ALA A 93 -37.80 -15.85 7.09
C ALA A 93 -36.59 -16.73 6.74
N PHE A 94 -35.41 -16.44 7.30
CA PHE A 94 -34.20 -17.24 7.07
C PHE A 94 -34.38 -18.67 7.61
N LYS A 95 -34.98 -18.82 8.80
CA LYS A 95 -35.28 -20.14 9.35
C LYS A 95 -36.25 -20.92 8.47
N ARG A 96 -37.33 -20.29 7.99
CA ARG A 96 -38.29 -20.94 7.07
C ARG A 96 -37.63 -21.37 5.76
N LEU A 97 -36.79 -20.50 5.19
CA LEU A 97 -36.03 -20.80 3.98
C LEU A 97 -35.07 -21.98 4.20
N LYS A 98 -34.40 -22.01 5.36
CA LYS A 98 -33.52 -23.11 5.76
C LYS A 98 -34.29 -24.42 5.91
N ASP A 99 -35.41 -24.42 6.61
CA ASP A 99 -36.24 -25.60 6.83
C ASP A 99 -36.73 -26.17 5.48
N ALA A 100 -37.08 -25.31 4.52
CA ALA A 100 -37.44 -25.72 3.16
C ALA A 100 -36.26 -26.32 2.38
N ALA A 101 -35.06 -25.76 2.55
CA ALA A 101 -33.84 -26.23 1.89
C ALA A 101 -33.32 -27.55 2.46
N GLU A 102 -33.45 -27.79 3.78
CA GLU A 102 -32.98 -29.00 4.47
C GLU A 102 -33.67 -30.31 4.00
N ILE A 103 -34.77 -30.20 3.25
CA ILE A 103 -35.50 -31.35 2.73
C ILE A 103 -34.78 -32.00 1.55
N ASP A 104 -34.13 -31.20 0.69
CA ASP A 104 -33.50 -31.67 -0.55
C ASP A 104 -31.98 -31.41 -0.62
N LEU A 105 -31.46 -30.53 0.23
CA LEU A 105 -30.04 -30.20 0.30
C LEU A 105 -29.36 -30.95 1.47
N ASP A 106 -28.08 -31.24 1.29
CA ASP A 106 -27.30 -31.84 2.37
C ASP A 106 -26.88 -30.81 3.41
N LYS A 107 -26.46 -31.29 4.57
CA LYS A 107 -26.08 -30.42 5.70
C LYS A 107 -24.88 -29.54 5.38
N ASP A 108 -24.00 -29.98 4.48
CA ASP A 108 -22.81 -29.23 4.10
C ASP A 108 -23.20 -28.02 3.22
N ASP A 109 -24.10 -28.24 2.25
CA ASP A 109 -24.72 -27.18 1.44
C ASP A 109 -25.43 -26.12 2.30
N ILE A 110 -26.15 -26.57 3.34
CA ILE A 110 -26.82 -25.67 4.30
C ILE A 110 -25.79 -24.90 5.14
N ALA A 111 -24.79 -25.58 5.67
CA ALA A 111 -23.76 -24.99 6.53
C ALA A 111 -22.96 -23.89 5.83
N HIS A 112 -22.75 -23.98 4.51
CA HIS A 112 -22.04 -22.97 3.74
C HIS A 112 -22.72 -21.60 3.77
N VAL A 113 -24.05 -21.57 3.67
CA VAL A 113 -24.81 -20.31 3.69
C VAL A 113 -25.03 -19.82 5.11
N VAL A 114 -25.21 -20.73 6.08
CA VAL A 114 -25.37 -20.37 7.51
C VAL A 114 -24.10 -19.77 8.11
N ASN A 115 -22.93 -20.21 7.68
CA ASN A 115 -21.63 -19.71 8.17
C ASN A 115 -21.00 -18.69 7.22
N TRP A 116 -21.80 -18.10 6.33
CA TRP A 116 -21.29 -17.17 5.31
C TRP A 116 -20.88 -15.84 5.94
N ASP A 117 -19.68 -15.37 5.60
CA ASP A 117 -19.05 -14.16 6.16
C ASP A 117 -19.31 -12.89 5.33
N GLY A 118 -20.11 -12.99 4.27
CA GLY A 118 -20.49 -11.85 3.45
C GLY A 118 -19.51 -11.46 2.35
N GLU A 119 -18.34 -12.11 2.27
CA GLU A 119 -17.30 -11.78 1.27
C GLU A 119 -17.36 -12.69 0.03
N ASP A 120 -17.56 -13.99 0.22
CA ASP A 120 -17.52 -14.96 -0.88
C ASP A 120 -18.83 -14.98 -1.71
N ASP A 121 -18.74 -14.98 -3.05
CA ASP A 121 -19.89 -15.33 -3.90
C ASP A 121 -20.06 -16.85 -3.94
N LEU A 122 -21.02 -17.37 -3.17
CA LEU A 122 -21.27 -18.81 -3.08
C LEU A 122 -21.84 -19.41 -4.39
N ASN A 123 -22.30 -18.59 -5.34
CA ASN A 123 -22.85 -19.06 -6.61
C ASN A 123 -21.78 -19.31 -7.70
N GLU A 124 -20.54 -18.87 -7.49
CA GLU A 124 -19.45 -19.24 -8.38
C GLU A 124 -19.02 -20.68 -8.05
N ASP A 125 -19.43 -21.63 -8.91
CA ASP A 125 -19.06 -23.04 -8.82
C ASP A 125 -17.53 -23.18 -8.68
N ARG A 126 -17.08 -23.43 -7.44
CA ARG A 126 -15.67 -23.70 -7.08
C ARG A 126 -15.09 -24.95 -7.76
N MET A 127 -15.85 -25.64 -8.61
CA MET A 127 -15.43 -26.80 -9.39
C MET A 127 -14.63 -26.44 -10.66
N ASN A 128 -14.58 -25.17 -11.06
CA ASN A 128 -13.68 -24.68 -12.13
C ASN A 128 -12.49 -23.88 -11.57
N LYS A 129 -11.84 -24.39 -10.52
CA LYS A 129 -10.47 -23.95 -10.20
C LYS A 129 -9.50 -24.57 -11.21
N GLU A 130 -9.48 -24.00 -12.42
CA GLU A 130 -8.21 -23.89 -13.13
C GLU A 130 -7.27 -23.08 -12.24
N ASP A 131 -6.35 -23.81 -11.65
CA ASP A 131 -5.34 -23.41 -10.68
C ASP A 131 -4.21 -22.60 -11.35
N THR A 132 -4.53 -21.49 -12.04
CA THR A 132 -3.52 -20.81 -12.88
C THR A 132 -3.54 -19.28 -12.90
N ASN A 133 -4.31 -18.61 -12.03
CA ASN A 133 -4.19 -17.15 -11.89
C ASN A 133 -3.82 -16.74 -10.47
N VAL A 134 -2.89 -17.47 -9.86
CA VAL A 134 -2.09 -16.89 -8.78
C VAL A 134 -1.29 -15.75 -9.43
N PRO A 135 -1.54 -14.48 -9.06
CA PRO A 135 -0.82 -13.36 -9.66
C PRO A 135 0.67 -13.60 -9.45
N GLU A 136 1.45 -13.47 -10.53
CA GLU A 136 2.91 -13.60 -10.42
C GLU A 136 3.41 -12.64 -9.35
N PRO A 137 4.22 -13.14 -8.39
CA PRO A 137 4.72 -12.29 -7.33
C PRO A 137 5.52 -11.13 -7.94
N PRO A 138 5.43 -9.92 -7.38
CA PRO A 138 6.18 -8.78 -7.87
C PRO A 138 7.67 -9.11 -7.98
N GLU A 139 8.34 -8.57 -9.01
CA GLU A 139 9.75 -8.88 -9.32
C GLU A 139 10.68 -8.72 -8.11
N ARG A 140 10.40 -7.73 -7.25
CA ARG A 140 11.15 -7.48 -6.01
C ARG A 140 11.12 -8.69 -5.06
N VAL A 141 9.94 -9.30 -4.89
CA VAL A 141 9.72 -10.46 -4.02
C VAL A 141 10.47 -11.65 -4.61
N THR A 142 10.29 -11.88 -5.90
CA THR A 142 10.98 -12.94 -6.65
C THR A 142 12.50 -12.84 -6.51
N ARG A 143 13.05 -11.63 -6.58
CA ARG A 143 14.49 -11.38 -6.40
C ARG A 143 14.97 -11.74 -4.99
N ILE A 144 14.29 -11.27 -3.94
CA ILE A 144 14.67 -11.57 -2.56
C ILE A 144 14.62 -13.08 -2.31
N TYR A 145 13.54 -13.75 -2.73
CA TYR A 145 13.41 -15.20 -2.57
C TYR A 145 14.50 -15.97 -3.31
N LYS A 146 14.80 -15.58 -4.55
CA LYS A 146 15.87 -16.18 -5.34
C LYS A 146 17.25 -16.02 -4.66
N ASN A 147 17.53 -14.86 -4.08
CA ASN A 147 18.76 -14.59 -3.36
C ASN A 147 18.84 -15.30 -2.00
N ALA A 148 17.71 -15.46 -1.31
CA ALA A 148 17.63 -16.13 -0.02
C ALA A 148 17.65 -17.66 -0.11
N THR A 149 17.29 -18.22 -1.27
CA THR A 149 17.18 -19.68 -1.48
C THR A 149 18.45 -20.47 -1.08
N PRO A 150 19.67 -20.05 -1.45
CA PRO A 150 20.89 -20.74 -1.02
C PRO A 150 21.07 -20.75 0.51
N SER A 151 20.84 -19.61 1.18
CA SER A 151 20.96 -19.49 2.63
C SER A 151 19.90 -20.34 3.34
N LEU A 152 18.66 -20.39 2.83
CA LEU A 152 17.61 -21.27 3.37
C LEU A 152 17.97 -22.76 3.23
N ARG A 153 18.58 -23.16 2.12
CA ARG A 153 19.08 -24.53 1.93
C ARG A 153 20.24 -24.86 2.86
N ASN A 154 21.13 -23.91 3.13
CA ASN A 154 22.23 -24.12 4.07
C ASN A 154 21.72 -24.18 5.51
N LEU A 155 20.69 -23.40 5.85
CA LEU A 155 20.07 -23.40 7.18
C LEU A 155 19.43 -24.76 7.49
N SER A 156 18.87 -25.44 6.49
CA SER A 156 18.31 -26.78 6.70
C SER A 156 19.39 -27.85 6.91
N ALA A 157 20.61 -27.63 6.44
CA ALA A 157 21.75 -28.51 6.66
C ALA A 157 22.43 -28.26 8.02
N ASP A 158 22.63 -26.99 8.39
CA ASP A 158 23.11 -26.58 9.72
C ASP A 158 22.29 -25.40 10.27
N PRO A 159 21.33 -25.68 11.17
CA PRO A 159 20.49 -24.64 11.76
C PRO A 159 21.25 -23.64 12.65
N ASN A 160 22.48 -23.95 13.06
CA ASN A 160 23.28 -23.12 13.96
C ASN A 160 24.42 -22.38 13.24
N ASP A 161 24.48 -22.43 11.91
CA ASP A 161 25.46 -21.67 11.13
C ASP A 161 25.21 -20.16 11.29
N GLY A 162 26.08 -19.51 12.05
CA GLY A 162 25.97 -18.09 12.37
C GLY A 162 26.02 -17.17 11.14
N MET A 163 26.71 -17.57 10.07
CA MET A 163 26.77 -16.79 8.83
C MET A 163 25.44 -16.88 8.09
N VAL A 164 24.86 -18.07 7.99
CA VAL A 164 23.55 -18.28 7.33
C VAL A 164 22.44 -17.56 8.08
N ILE A 165 22.46 -17.60 9.41
CA ILE A 165 21.50 -16.86 10.24
C ILE A 165 21.63 -15.35 10.00
N ALA A 166 22.85 -14.82 9.88
CA ALA A 166 23.08 -13.40 9.59
C ALA A 166 22.54 -13.01 8.20
N ASP A 167 22.77 -13.83 7.18
CA ASP A 167 22.24 -13.60 5.83
C ASP A 167 20.71 -13.56 5.82
N ILE A 168 20.04 -14.52 6.46
CA ILE A 168 18.57 -14.57 6.55
C ILE A 168 18.01 -13.35 7.27
N LYS A 169 18.67 -12.89 8.34
CA LYS A 169 18.30 -11.64 9.01
C LYS A 169 18.45 -10.43 8.07
N GLY A 170 19.50 -10.41 7.25
CA GLY A 170 19.69 -9.40 6.19
C GLY A 170 18.52 -9.38 5.21
N PHE A 171 18.14 -10.54 4.66
CA PHE A 171 16.99 -10.62 3.75
C PHE A 171 15.67 -10.21 4.41
N ASN A 172 15.45 -10.53 5.69
CA ASN A 172 14.26 -10.06 6.41
C ASN A 172 14.24 -8.54 6.56
N ALA A 173 15.39 -7.91 6.79
CA ALA A 173 15.49 -6.44 6.83
C ALA A 173 15.17 -5.83 5.47
N ASP A 174 15.68 -6.41 4.38
CA ASP A 174 15.38 -5.98 3.01
C ASP A 174 13.88 -6.07 2.71
N ILE A 175 13.21 -7.17 3.11
CA ILE A 175 11.76 -7.33 2.96
C ILE A 175 10.99 -6.23 3.69
N ILE A 176 11.38 -5.91 4.93
CA ILE A 176 10.72 -4.86 5.71
C ILE A 176 10.90 -3.51 5.03
N GLU A 177 12.11 -3.16 4.59
CA GLU A 177 12.38 -1.90 3.91
C GLU A 177 11.58 -1.78 2.60
N GLU A 178 11.55 -2.83 1.79
CA GLU A 178 10.80 -2.85 0.54
C GLU A 178 9.29 -2.75 0.76
N ASN A 179 8.74 -3.40 1.79
CA ASN A 179 7.32 -3.29 2.12
C ASN A 179 6.93 -1.88 2.56
N ILE A 180 7.76 -1.22 3.36
CA ILE A 180 7.56 0.19 3.73
C ILE A 180 7.57 1.08 2.48
N ARG A 181 8.52 0.83 1.57
CA ARG A 181 8.64 1.60 0.32
C ARG A 181 7.45 1.40 -0.61
N GLU A 182 6.97 0.17 -0.77
CA GLU A 182 5.78 -0.17 -1.55
C GLU A 182 4.56 0.57 -1.03
N LYS A 183 4.32 0.50 0.28
CA LYS A 183 3.20 1.17 0.93
C LYS A 183 3.24 2.68 0.71
N ALA A 184 4.40 3.30 0.90
CA ALA A 184 4.58 4.73 0.63
C ALA A 184 4.31 5.08 -0.84
N THR A 185 4.70 4.21 -1.77
CA THR A 185 4.45 4.39 -3.21
C THR A 185 2.96 4.34 -3.53
N GLN A 186 2.24 3.38 -2.95
CA GLN A 186 0.79 3.25 -3.11
C GLN A 186 0.05 4.48 -2.56
N GLU A 187 0.38 4.91 -1.35
CA GLU A 187 -0.22 6.10 -0.72
C GLU A 187 0.04 7.37 -1.54
N LEU A 188 1.27 7.57 -2.04
CA LEU A 188 1.60 8.70 -2.91
C LEU A 188 0.85 8.63 -4.26
N THR A 189 0.69 7.44 -4.82
CA THR A 189 -0.04 7.24 -6.08
C THR A 189 -1.52 7.60 -5.92
N GLN A 190 -2.14 7.15 -4.82
CA GLN A 190 -3.53 7.51 -4.49
C GLN A 190 -3.67 9.02 -4.27
N LEU A 191 -2.76 9.64 -3.50
CA LEU A 191 -2.78 11.08 -3.25
C LEU A 191 -2.63 11.87 -4.55
N LYS A 192 -1.72 11.46 -5.44
CA LYS A 192 -1.55 12.07 -6.75
C LYS A 192 -2.83 12.00 -7.58
N ALA A 193 -3.50 10.84 -7.63
CA ALA A 193 -4.74 10.68 -8.36
C ALA A 193 -5.84 11.65 -7.85
N VAL A 194 -5.95 11.83 -6.53
CA VAL A 194 -6.87 12.80 -5.92
C VAL A 194 -6.53 14.24 -6.34
N ILE A 195 -5.24 14.60 -6.34
CA ILE A 195 -4.79 15.94 -6.70
C ILE A 195 -5.01 16.23 -8.19
N ASP A 196 -4.62 15.30 -9.06
CA ASP A 196 -4.81 15.43 -10.51
C ASP A 196 -6.31 15.54 -10.85
N GLY A 197 -7.17 14.77 -10.16
CA GLY A 197 -8.63 14.88 -10.30
C GLY A 197 -9.15 16.26 -9.91
N LYS A 198 -8.59 16.90 -8.87
CA LYS A 198 -8.93 18.28 -8.49
C LYS A 198 -8.42 19.30 -9.51
N ILE A 199 -7.18 19.15 -9.98
CA ILE A 199 -6.59 20.00 -11.04
C ILE A 199 -7.50 19.99 -12.26
N GLN A 200 -7.91 18.80 -12.70
CA GLN A 200 -8.79 18.61 -13.84
C GLN A 200 -10.18 19.24 -13.63
N LYS A 201 -10.79 19.02 -12.46
CA LYS A 201 -12.13 19.55 -12.13
C LYS A 201 -12.18 21.08 -12.12
N HIS A 202 -11.10 21.73 -11.72
CA HIS A 202 -11.03 23.19 -11.59
C HIS A 202 -10.37 23.87 -12.80
N TYR A 203 -10.16 23.15 -13.91
CA TYR A 203 -9.56 23.67 -15.14
C TYR A 203 -8.19 24.33 -14.95
N PHE A 204 -7.41 23.87 -13.97
CA PHE A 204 -6.02 24.31 -13.82
C PHE A 204 -5.14 23.78 -14.97
N PRO A 205 -4.04 24.46 -15.31
CA PRO A 205 -3.11 23.99 -16.32
C PRO A 205 -2.57 22.59 -16.03
N LYS A 206 -2.48 21.74 -17.05
CA LYS A 206 -2.01 20.34 -16.91
C LYS A 206 -0.56 20.24 -16.44
N GLU A 207 0.26 21.26 -16.69
CA GLU A 207 1.62 21.34 -16.16
C GLU A 207 1.71 21.47 -14.63
N TRP A 208 0.60 21.71 -13.92
CA TRP A 208 0.58 21.77 -12.45
C TRP A 208 0.45 20.39 -11.78
N THR A 209 0.47 19.32 -12.57
CA THR A 209 0.46 17.95 -12.05
C THR A 209 1.70 17.68 -11.20
N ILE A 210 1.50 17.03 -10.06
CA ILE A 210 2.59 16.63 -9.17
C ILE A 210 3.36 15.46 -9.82
N ARG A 211 4.67 15.40 -9.61
CA ARG A 211 5.52 14.28 -10.07
C ARG A 211 5.06 12.94 -9.49
N THR A 212 5.43 11.82 -10.13
CA THR A 212 5.03 10.49 -9.64
C THR A 212 5.80 10.11 -8.38
N ALA A 213 5.29 9.11 -7.65
CA ALA A 213 6.00 8.55 -6.50
C ALA A 213 7.38 8.00 -6.91
N GLU A 214 7.50 7.37 -8.09
CA GLU A 214 8.78 6.88 -8.60
C GLU A 214 9.77 8.02 -8.83
N ASP A 215 9.32 9.18 -9.32
CA ASP A 215 10.19 10.34 -9.51
C ASP A 215 10.79 10.82 -8.19
N TYR A 216 9.99 10.88 -7.12
CA TYR A 216 10.46 11.28 -5.79
C TYR A 216 11.41 10.25 -5.19
N ILE A 217 11.11 8.95 -5.33
CA ILE A 217 11.99 7.87 -4.86
C ILE A 217 13.30 7.89 -5.63
N LYS A 218 13.26 8.06 -6.95
CA LYS A 218 14.45 8.16 -7.81
C LYS A 218 15.32 9.36 -7.41
N MET A 219 14.70 10.51 -7.11
CA MET A 219 15.42 11.68 -6.59
C MET A 219 16.05 11.41 -5.22
N GLY A 220 15.35 10.70 -4.32
CA GLY A 220 15.89 10.29 -3.02
C GLY A 220 17.08 9.33 -3.13
N LEU A 221 16.98 8.33 -4.02
CA LEU A 221 18.08 7.39 -4.31
C LEU A 221 19.29 8.10 -4.89
N LEU A 222 19.08 9.02 -5.85
CA LEU A 222 20.14 9.86 -6.40
C LEU A 222 20.82 10.69 -5.30
N SER A 223 20.06 11.23 -4.35
CA SER A 223 20.64 11.97 -3.21
C SER A 223 21.45 11.08 -2.25
N LYS A 224 21.05 9.82 -2.06
CA LYS A 224 21.81 8.88 -1.22
C LYS A 224 23.11 8.46 -1.90
N GLU A 225 23.04 8.12 -3.18
CA GLU A 225 24.21 7.73 -3.99
C GLU A 225 25.23 8.87 -4.10
N THR A 226 24.79 10.11 -4.32
CA THR A 226 25.70 11.26 -4.37
C THR A 226 26.35 11.54 -3.02
N LYS A 227 25.64 11.33 -1.91
CA LYS A 227 26.20 11.44 -0.55
C LYS A 227 27.25 10.38 -0.27
N GLU A 228 26.95 9.11 -0.55
CA GLU A 228 27.91 8.00 -0.38
C GLU A 228 29.15 8.16 -1.28
N LYS A 229 28.98 8.68 -2.50
CA LYS A 229 30.09 8.99 -3.40
C LYS A 229 30.96 10.13 -2.86
N ALA A 230 30.35 11.16 -2.27
CA ALA A 230 31.08 12.25 -1.63
C ALA A 230 31.87 11.78 -0.41
N GLU A 231 31.29 10.88 0.39
CA GLU A 231 31.95 10.28 1.56
C GLU A 231 33.16 9.43 1.16
N ARG A 232 32.99 8.50 0.20
CA ARG A 232 34.09 7.71 -0.36
C ARG A 232 35.21 8.57 -0.95
N ALA A 233 34.86 9.65 -1.65
CA ALA A 233 35.85 10.58 -2.19
C ALA A 233 36.62 11.31 -1.08
N SER A 234 35.95 11.67 0.02
CA SER A 234 36.58 12.29 1.18
C SER A 234 37.52 11.32 1.91
N GLU A 235 37.12 10.06 2.11
CA GLU A 235 37.97 9.01 2.68
C GLU A 235 39.21 8.75 1.82
N ALA A 236 39.04 8.68 0.50
CA ALA A 236 40.15 8.50 -0.43
C ALA A 236 41.15 9.67 -0.36
N ALA A 237 40.67 10.90 -0.23
CA ALA A 237 41.52 12.08 -0.05
C ALA A 237 42.32 12.02 1.27
N GLU A 238 41.70 11.62 2.38
CA GLU A 238 42.39 11.47 3.68
C GLU A 238 43.42 10.32 3.67
N ASN A 239 43.10 9.21 3.00
CA ASN A 239 44.06 8.12 2.78
C ASN A 239 45.27 8.58 1.95
N ALA A 240 45.04 9.37 0.89
CA ALA A 240 46.12 9.92 0.07
C ALA A 240 47.04 10.86 0.89
N LYS A 241 46.47 11.72 1.74
CA LYS A 241 47.25 12.57 2.67
C LYS A 241 48.12 11.74 3.61
N THR A 242 47.54 10.69 4.20
CA THR A 242 48.23 9.80 5.13
C THR A 242 49.41 9.10 4.45
N LEU A 243 49.22 8.60 3.23
CA LEU A 243 50.27 7.97 2.44
C LEU A 243 51.38 8.97 2.08
N PHE A 244 51.02 10.19 1.69
CA PHE A 244 51.98 11.25 1.39
C PHE A 244 52.80 11.65 2.63
N GLN A 245 52.19 11.68 3.80
CA GLN A 245 52.91 11.95 5.05
C GLN A 245 53.93 10.84 5.37
N LYS A 246 53.55 9.57 5.22
CA LYS A 246 54.49 8.43 5.36
C LYS A 246 55.62 8.50 4.34
N PHE A 247 55.33 8.91 3.11
CA PHE A 247 56.35 9.10 2.08
C PHE A 247 57.38 10.17 2.49
N LYS A 248 56.93 11.29 3.07
CA LYS A 248 57.83 12.33 3.59
C LYS A 248 58.74 11.83 4.71
N GLU A 249 58.20 11.01 5.62
CA GLU A 249 58.98 10.39 6.69
C GLU A 249 60.04 9.43 6.14
N GLN A 250 59.70 8.64 5.12
CA GLN A 250 60.64 7.76 4.41
C GLN A 250 61.75 8.56 3.70
N ARG A 251 61.40 9.65 3.02
CA ARG A 251 62.38 10.55 2.38
C ARG A 251 63.33 11.16 3.42
N ALA A 252 62.82 11.58 4.58
CA ALA A 252 63.64 12.16 5.64
C ALA A 252 64.68 11.16 6.21
N ALA A 253 64.35 9.86 6.19
CA ALA A 253 65.22 8.78 6.66
C ALA A 253 66.18 8.23 5.59
N ALA A 254 66.02 8.62 4.33
CA ALA A 254 66.84 8.12 3.21
C ALA A 254 68.23 8.78 3.14
N ASP A 255 69.18 8.13 2.46
CA ASP A 255 70.47 8.73 2.15
C ASP A 255 70.39 9.80 1.05
N GLU A 256 71.46 10.58 0.89
CA GLU A 256 71.46 11.77 0.04
C GLU A 256 71.39 11.46 -1.46
N ALA A 257 71.86 10.27 -1.87
CA ALA A 257 71.70 9.80 -3.24
C ALA A 257 70.22 9.46 -3.53
N THR A 258 69.56 8.79 -2.58
CA THR A 258 68.15 8.37 -2.70
C THR A 258 67.19 9.55 -2.58
N LYS A 259 67.54 10.60 -1.82
CA LYS A 259 66.69 11.80 -1.68
C LYS A 259 66.47 12.57 -2.98
N ALA A 260 67.44 12.55 -3.91
CA ALA A 260 67.33 13.20 -5.21
C ALA A 260 66.28 12.48 -6.10
N ASP A 261 66.29 11.15 -6.11
CA ASP A 261 65.30 10.36 -6.86
C ASP A 261 63.89 10.46 -6.27
N LEU A 262 63.78 10.62 -4.94
CA LEU A 262 62.51 10.80 -4.24
C LEU A 262 61.89 12.20 -4.45
N GLU A 263 62.65 13.20 -4.89
CA GLU A 263 62.13 14.56 -5.08
C GLU A 263 61.12 14.66 -6.23
N SER A 264 61.40 14.01 -7.36
CA SER A 264 60.45 13.92 -8.48
C SER A 264 59.20 13.11 -8.12
N THR A 265 59.37 12.11 -7.26
CA THR A 265 58.26 11.30 -6.72
C THR A 265 57.40 12.10 -5.74
N GLU A 266 58.00 13.00 -4.95
CA GLU A 266 57.26 13.86 -4.02
C GLU A 266 56.31 14.82 -4.73
N GLU A 267 56.78 15.49 -5.79
CA GLU A 267 55.92 16.42 -6.55
C GLU A 267 54.76 15.68 -7.24
N THR A 268 55.00 14.46 -7.72
CA THR A 268 53.95 13.60 -8.28
C THR A 268 52.93 13.18 -7.20
N ALA A 269 53.40 12.78 -6.01
CA ALA A 269 52.53 12.40 -4.91
C ALA A 269 51.72 13.60 -4.36
N LYS A 270 52.32 14.78 -4.29
CA LYS A 270 51.66 16.03 -3.92
C LYS A 270 50.57 16.42 -4.93
N ALA A 271 50.84 16.30 -6.22
CA ALA A 271 49.83 16.52 -7.26
C ALA A 271 48.67 15.51 -7.17
N ALA A 272 48.96 14.25 -6.84
CA ALA A 272 47.93 13.22 -6.63
C ALA A 272 47.03 13.54 -5.42
N VAL A 273 47.61 14.00 -4.30
CA VAL A 273 46.82 14.46 -3.13
C VAL A 273 45.92 15.63 -3.50
N ALA A 274 46.46 16.66 -4.17
CA ALA A 274 45.67 17.82 -4.59
C ALA A 274 44.51 17.44 -5.54
N SER A 275 44.75 16.48 -6.43
CA SER A 275 43.71 15.94 -7.33
C SER A 275 42.61 15.20 -6.56
N ALA A 276 42.99 14.37 -5.57
CA ALA A 276 42.04 13.66 -4.72
C ALA A 276 41.18 14.62 -3.87
N GLU A 277 41.79 15.67 -3.31
CA GLU A 277 41.06 16.71 -2.58
C GLU A 277 40.08 17.49 -3.49
N ALA A 278 40.52 17.88 -4.69
CA ALA A 278 39.65 18.55 -5.65
C ALA A 278 38.47 17.67 -6.09
N ALA A 279 38.69 16.36 -6.25
CA ALA A 279 37.64 15.40 -6.55
C ALA A 279 36.64 15.26 -5.38
N ALA A 280 37.14 15.22 -4.14
CA ALA A 280 36.30 15.18 -2.95
C ALA A 280 35.42 16.44 -2.82
N GLU A 281 35.99 17.63 -2.99
CA GLU A 281 35.24 18.89 -2.94
C GLU A 281 34.20 19.00 -4.07
N LYS A 282 34.54 18.56 -5.29
CA LYS A 282 33.58 18.48 -6.39
C LYS A 282 32.41 17.54 -6.06
N ALA A 283 32.69 16.37 -5.47
CA ALA A 283 31.66 15.41 -5.08
C ALA A 283 30.76 15.96 -3.96
N LYS A 284 31.34 16.64 -2.95
CA LYS A 284 30.56 17.33 -1.91
C LYS A 284 29.67 18.43 -2.48
N ALA A 285 30.18 19.23 -3.42
CA ALA A 285 29.39 20.28 -4.07
C ALA A 285 28.23 19.70 -4.91
N GLU A 286 28.44 18.57 -5.58
CA GLU A 286 27.40 17.84 -6.32
C GLU A 286 26.32 17.27 -5.38
N ALA A 287 26.73 16.68 -4.25
CA ALA A 287 25.82 16.22 -3.20
C ALA A 287 25.02 17.37 -2.58
N ALA A 288 25.68 18.52 -2.33
CA ALA A 288 25.02 19.71 -1.78
C ALA A 288 23.97 20.28 -2.76
N ARG A 289 24.28 20.36 -4.07
CA ARG A 289 23.33 20.83 -5.09
C ARG A 289 22.10 19.93 -5.21
N THR A 290 22.29 18.62 -5.14
CA THR A 290 21.19 17.64 -5.19
C THR A 290 20.34 17.67 -3.93
N CYS A 291 20.93 17.96 -2.76
CA CYS A 291 20.18 18.13 -1.51
C CYS A 291 19.42 19.47 -1.44
N TRP A 292 20.00 20.56 -1.99
CA TRP A 292 19.39 21.89 -1.93
C TRP A 292 18.14 22.02 -2.82
N SER A 293 18.10 21.34 -3.96
CA SER A 293 16.90 21.28 -4.79
C SER A 293 15.72 20.63 -4.05
N TYR A 294 15.99 19.70 -3.13
CA TYR A 294 14.99 19.04 -2.31
C TYR A 294 14.47 19.93 -1.18
N ALA A 295 15.37 20.62 -0.47
CA ALA A 295 15.00 21.58 0.58
C ALA A 295 14.22 22.77 0.00
N ALA A 296 14.61 23.27 -1.17
CA ALA A 296 13.88 24.33 -1.87
C ALA A 296 12.50 23.87 -2.36
N ALA A 297 12.38 22.63 -2.86
CA ALA A 297 11.09 22.06 -3.24
C ALA A 297 10.17 21.84 -2.02
N ALA A 298 10.71 21.39 -0.89
CA ALA A 298 9.96 21.24 0.35
C ALA A 298 9.48 22.59 0.89
N ALA A 299 10.34 23.62 0.92
CA ALA A 299 9.96 24.97 1.33
C ALA A 299 8.92 25.61 0.40
N ALA A 300 9.00 25.36 -0.91
CA ALA A 300 8.00 25.79 -1.87
C ALA A 300 6.64 25.10 -1.63
N LEU A 301 6.65 23.80 -1.29
CA LEU A 301 5.44 23.04 -0.97
C LEU A 301 4.79 23.52 0.34
N GLU A 302 5.58 23.80 1.38
CA GLU A 302 5.08 24.39 2.63
C GLU A 302 4.47 25.77 2.39
N THR A 303 5.12 26.61 1.58
CA THR A 303 4.61 27.94 1.21
C THR A 303 3.28 27.82 0.47
N ALA A 304 3.19 26.93 -0.53
CA ALA A 304 1.98 26.70 -1.30
C ALA A 304 0.82 26.18 -0.43
N ASN A 305 1.10 25.26 0.51
CA ASN A 305 0.10 24.79 1.48
C ASN A 305 -0.39 25.90 2.40
N GLY A 306 0.51 26.79 2.84
CA GLY A 306 0.16 27.98 3.61
C GLY A 306 -0.78 28.92 2.86
N GLU A 307 -0.51 29.19 1.58
CA GLU A 307 -1.37 30.03 0.73
C GLU A 307 -2.74 29.39 0.45
N CYS A 308 -2.78 28.08 0.20
CA CYS A 308 -4.03 27.33 0.04
C CYS A 308 -4.90 27.40 1.31
N THR A 309 -4.27 27.38 2.49
CA THR A 309 -4.98 27.48 3.77
C THR A 309 -5.58 28.87 3.94
N LYS A 310 -4.80 29.94 3.69
CA LYS A 310 -5.28 31.33 3.70
C LYS A 310 -6.43 31.57 2.72
N ALA A 311 -6.35 31.00 1.52
CA ALA A 311 -7.43 31.11 0.53
C ALA A 311 -8.73 30.43 0.99
N ARG A 312 -8.63 29.30 1.70
CA ARG A 312 -9.78 28.62 2.30
C ARG A 312 -10.40 29.43 3.43
N GLU A 313 -9.57 30.02 4.28
CA GLU A 313 -10.03 30.90 5.37
C GLU A 313 -10.74 32.14 4.83
N ALA A 314 -10.16 32.81 3.83
CA ALA A 314 -10.78 33.97 3.17
C ALA A 314 -12.13 33.64 2.52
N ASN A 315 -12.27 32.46 1.90
CA ASN A 315 -13.55 32.00 1.36
C ASN A 315 -14.57 31.73 2.48
N ARG A 316 -14.15 31.10 3.59
CA ARG A 316 -15.03 30.85 4.74
C ARG A 316 -15.53 32.16 5.37
N GLU A 317 -14.68 33.18 5.48
CA GLU A 317 -15.07 34.50 5.97
C GLU A 317 -16.04 35.22 5.04
N ARG A 318 -15.91 35.02 3.73
CA ARG A 318 -16.84 35.57 2.74
C ARG A 318 -18.22 34.94 2.85
N ASP A 319 -18.30 33.63 2.99
CA ASP A 319 -19.57 32.89 3.10
C ASP A 319 -20.32 33.22 4.39
N ASN A 320 -19.61 33.56 5.48
CA ASN A 320 -20.23 33.97 6.75
C ASN A 320 -20.77 35.42 6.76
N ASN A 321 -20.44 36.23 5.74
CA ASN A 321 -20.84 37.64 5.63
C ASN A 321 -21.93 37.88 4.57
N VAL A 322 -22.51 36.83 3.99
CA VAL A 322 -23.65 36.85 3.04
C VAL A 322 -24.89 36.32 3.73
#